data_AF-A0A8B8R216-F1
#
_entry.id   AF-A0A8B8R216-F1
#
_cell.length_a   1.000
_cell.length_b   1.000
_cell.length_c   1.000
_cell.angle_alpha   90.00
_cell.angle_beta   90.00
_cell.angle_gamma   90.00
#
_symmetry.space_group_name_H-M   'P 1'
#
loop_
_entity.id
_entity.type
_entity.pdbx_description
1 polymer ?
#
loop_
_entity_poly.entity_id
_entity_poly.type
_entity_poly.pdbx_seq_one_letter_code
_entity_poly.pdbx_strand_id
1 'polypeptide(L)'
;MRASPLHSPIRCSSTNPSPPPPPPPSSLSTSTTTQLATKLPKSLLHKHPLYTPTHPHISLQFKEKILCLEIMGVDASRALALNPSLRGASLDSIHSVVSFLQSKGIHQKDLARIFGMCPNLLTADIESDLCPVLGFLSRDLRVPDHDFRRPINKCPRLLVSSVRDQLRPALFYLQRLGFRDLHALAYQDPILLVSSVENTLIPKLKHLESLGFSRGEAVGMVRRCPALFTFSIENNFKPKFDYFSVEMGGRLEELRDFPQYFAFSLEKRIKPRHMEVVKSGVRLALPVMLKSTDEEFGELIGQGLDGAG
;
A
#
# COMPACT_ATOMS: atom_id res chain seq x y z
N MET A 1 63.41 2.01 23.76
CA MET A 1 64.20 3.15 23.24
C MET A 1 64.15 4.27 24.27
N ARG A 2 65.24 4.46 25.02
CA ARG A 2 65.43 5.53 26.01
C ARG A 2 66.56 6.42 25.48
N ALA A 3 66.32 7.71 25.33
CA ALA A 3 67.33 8.77 25.45
C ALA A 3 66.66 10.15 25.37
N SER A 4 66.73 10.91 26.46
CA SER A 4 66.80 12.37 26.48
C SER A 4 68.27 12.75 26.73
N PRO A 5 68.74 13.92 26.28
CA PRO A 5 69.08 15.02 27.21
C PRO A 5 68.71 16.42 26.66
N LEU A 6 68.16 17.34 27.48
CA LEU A 6 68.84 18.42 28.25
C LEU A 6 69.68 19.40 27.41
N HIS A 7 69.19 20.64 27.22
CA HIS A 7 69.74 21.84 27.89
C HIS A 7 69.05 23.17 27.47
N SER A 8 68.63 23.94 28.47
CA SER A 8 68.32 25.38 28.44
C SER A 8 69.61 26.22 28.51
N PRO A 9 69.60 27.54 28.22
CA PRO A 9 69.30 28.51 29.30
C PRO A 9 68.61 29.85 28.91
N ILE A 10 67.71 30.29 29.80
CA ILE A 10 67.58 31.59 30.50
C ILE A 10 67.90 32.90 29.73
N ARG A 11 66.89 33.79 29.65
CA ARG A 11 67.05 35.22 29.99
C ARG A 11 65.76 35.85 30.55
N CYS A 12 65.90 36.47 31.71
CA CYS A 12 64.86 37.24 32.40
C CYS A 12 64.79 38.69 31.87
N SER A 13 63.59 39.27 31.84
CA SER A 13 63.39 40.68 32.20
C SER A 13 61.93 40.95 32.56
N SER A 14 61.79 41.49 33.77
CA SER A 14 60.62 41.91 34.52
C SER A 14 60.00 43.23 34.04
N THR A 15 58.67 43.33 34.00
CA THR A 15 57.92 44.58 34.24
C THR A 15 56.57 44.27 34.91
N ASN A 16 56.26 45.07 35.93
CA ASN A 16 55.19 44.93 36.92
C ASN A 16 53.78 45.31 36.40
N PRO A 17 52.71 44.89 37.10
CA PRO A 17 51.31 45.03 36.68
C PRO A 17 50.73 46.43 36.98
N SER A 18 49.86 46.92 36.10
CA SER A 18 49.10 48.17 36.26
C SER A 18 47.81 47.97 37.07
N PRO A 19 47.40 48.90 37.96
CA PRO A 19 46.18 48.80 38.76
C PRO A 19 44.94 49.33 38.01
N PRO A 20 43.70 48.97 38.45
CA PRO A 20 42.46 49.38 37.78
C PRO A 20 41.99 50.79 38.21
N PRO A 21 41.26 51.53 37.36
CA PRO A 21 40.68 52.82 37.73
C PRO A 21 39.29 52.70 38.43
N PRO A 22 38.87 53.72 39.22
CA PRO A 22 37.65 53.73 40.05
C PRO A 22 36.39 54.20 39.28
N PRO A 23 35.17 54.01 39.82
CA PRO A 23 33.92 54.41 39.16
C PRO A 23 33.54 55.86 39.51
N PRO A 24 32.83 56.57 38.60
CA PRO A 24 31.89 57.61 39.05
C PRO A 24 30.60 57.64 38.18
N PRO A 25 29.67 58.59 38.39
CA PRO A 25 28.52 58.48 39.26
C PRO A 25 27.19 58.32 38.49
N SER A 26 26.16 57.89 39.20
CA SER A 26 24.76 57.94 38.76
C SER A 26 24.26 59.39 38.65
N SER A 27 23.80 59.79 37.46
CA SER A 27 22.95 60.98 37.27
C SER A 27 21.91 60.72 36.18
N LEU A 28 20.65 60.92 36.53
CA LEU A 28 19.50 60.93 35.61
C LEU A 28 19.67 62.00 34.53
N SER A 29 19.36 61.66 33.28
CA SER A 29 18.62 62.56 32.39
C SER A 29 18.07 61.82 31.18
N THR A 30 16.84 62.20 30.87
CA THR A 30 15.90 61.75 29.84
C THR A 30 16.40 61.90 28.41
N SER A 31 16.17 60.90 27.55
CA SER A 31 15.82 61.13 26.14
C SER A 31 15.14 59.92 25.49
N THR A 32 14.08 60.28 24.78
CA THR A 32 13.02 59.53 24.11
C THR A 32 13.51 58.46 23.12
N THR A 33 13.06 57.21 23.27
CA THR A 33 13.14 56.18 22.23
C THR A 33 11.92 56.30 21.31
N THR A 34 12.14 56.63 20.04
CA THR A 34 11.12 56.49 18.98
C THR A 34 11.37 55.18 18.24
N GLN A 35 10.67 54.11 18.61
CA GLN A 35 10.61 52.87 17.82
C GLN A 35 9.56 53.01 16.72
N LEU A 36 10.01 52.97 15.46
CA LEU A 36 9.14 52.91 14.30
C LEU A 36 8.70 51.45 14.08
N ALA A 37 7.52 51.10 14.58
CA ALA A 37 6.87 49.82 14.31
C ALA A 37 6.07 49.89 13.00
N THR A 38 6.55 49.24 11.94
CA THR A 38 5.75 49.03 10.71
C THR A 38 4.71 47.94 10.96
N LYS A 39 3.46 48.34 11.23
CA LYS A 39 2.29 47.45 11.28
C LYS A 39 1.90 47.02 9.86
N LEU A 40 1.97 45.72 9.58
CA LEU A 40 1.34 45.11 8.41
C LEU A 40 -0.20 45.18 8.56
N PRO A 41 -1.00 45.47 7.51
CA PRO A 41 -2.46 45.54 7.64
C PRO A 41 -3.05 44.16 7.92
N LYS A 42 -3.76 44.01 9.05
CA LYS A 42 -4.51 42.79 9.37
C LYS A 42 -5.72 42.70 8.45
N SER A 43 -5.74 41.72 7.54
CA SER A 43 -6.88 41.50 6.64
C SER A 43 -8.15 41.14 7.42
N LEU A 44 -9.31 41.57 6.89
CA LEU A 44 -10.64 41.45 7.50
C LEU A 44 -11.10 40.00 7.80
N LEU A 45 -10.36 38.99 7.32
CA LEU A 45 -10.68 37.58 7.56
C LEU A 45 -10.44 37.12 9.01
N HIS A 46 -9.60 37.83 9.78
CA HIS A 46 -9.28 37.48 11.17
C HIS A 46 -10.44 37.65 12.16
N LYS A 47 -11.59 38.19 11.71
CA LYS A 47 -12.78 38.42 12.54
C LYS A 47 -13.92 37.43 12.27
N HIS A 48 -13.74 36.48 11.35
CA HIS A 48 -14.80 35.51 11.02
C HIS A 48 -14.89 34.40 12.08
N PRO A 49 -16.09 34.00 12.56
CA PRO A 49 -16.26 32.96 13.60
C PRO A 49 -15.69 31.58 13.22
N LEU A 50 -15.50 31.33 11.93
CA LEU A 50 -14.90 30.11 11.39
C LEU A 50 -13.39 30.23 11.11
N TYR A 51 -12.80 31.41 11.32
CA TYR A 51 -11.35 31.59 11.23
C TYR A 51 -10.71 31.03 12.51
N THR A 52 -10.21 29.80 12.41
CA THR A 52 -9.27 29.28 13.40
C THR A 52 -7.86 29.70 12.98
N PRO A 53 -7.09 30.42 13.83
CA PRO A 53 -5.69 30.66 13.56
C PRO A 53 -4.99 29.31 13.43
N THR A 54 -4.44 29.01 12.25
CA THR A 54 -3.56 27.86 12.06
C THR A 54 -2.36 28.01 13.00
N HIS A 55 -1.97 26.91 13.65
CA HIS A 55 -0.93 26.88 14.68
C HIS A 55 0.30 27.76 14.30
N PRO A 56 0.70 28.74 15.14
CA PRO A 56 1.67 29.76 14.72
C PRO A 56 3.12 29.31 14.51
N HIS A 57 3.44 28.01 14.51
CA HIS A 57 4.83 27.53 14.40
C HIS A 57 4.96 26.21 13.61
N ILE A 58 4.29 26.11 12.46
CA ILE A 58 4.65 25.06 11.50
C ILE A 58 6.05 25.39 10.96
N SER A 59 7.04 24.54 11.27
CA SER A 59 8.43 24.73 10.84
C SER A 59 8.53 24.77 9.32
N LEU A 60 9.51 25.52 8.79
CA LEU A 60 9.78 25.57 7.35
C LEU A 60 10.01 24.17 6.78
N GLN A 61 10.78 23.35 7.49
CA GLN A 61 11.04 21.95 7.15
C GLN A 61 9.76 21.12 7.03
N PHE A 62 8.75 21.38 7.87
CA PHE A 62 7.47 20.70 7.76
C PHE A 62 6.73 21.15 6.49
N LYS A 63 6.75 22.43 6.13
CA LYS A 63 6.13 22.94 4.89
C LYS A 63 6.81 22.37 3.63
N GLU A 64 8.14 22.32 3.62
CA GLU A 64 8.93 21.75 2.52
C GLU A 64 8.62 20.25 2.35
N LYS A 65 8.46 19.52 3.45
CA LYS A 65 8.01 18.12 3.43
C LYS A 65 6.63 17.95 2.81
N ILE A 66 5.66 18.77 3.21
CA ILE A 66 4.33 18.74 2.59
C ILE A 66 4.46 19.00 1.08
N LEU A 67 5.18 20.05 0.68
CA LEU A 67 5.38 20.39 -0.72
C LEU A 67 6.03 19.22 -1.50
N CYS A 68 7.04 18.57 -0.94
CA CYS A 68 7.71 17.42 -1.53
C CYS A 68 6.72 16.28 -1.82
N LEU A 69 5.86 15.94 -0.86
CA LEU A 69 4.84 14.90 -1.03
C LEU A 69 3.82 15.28 -2.11
N GLU A 70 3.35 16.53 -2.11
CA GLU A 70 2.38 17.02 -3.10
C GLU A 70 2.98 17.03 -4.52
N ILE A 71 4.24 17.45 -4.69
CA ILE A 71 4.97 17.38 -5.96
C ILE A 71 5.09 15.93 -6.45
N MET A 72 5.26 14.98 -5.53
CA MET A 72 5.27 13.55 -5.85
C MET A 72 3.88 12.96 -6.14
N GLY A 73 2.80 13.74 -6.02
CA GLY A 73 1.43 13.28 -6.20
C GLY A 73 0.90 12.45 -5.01
N VAL A 74 1.48 12.63 -3.82
CA VAL A 74 1.06 11.97 -2.58
C VAL A 74 0.28 12.97 -1.73
N ASP A 75 -0.98 12.67 -1.44
CA ASP A 75 -1.81 13.45 -0.51
C ASP A 75 -1.14 13.48 0.87
N ALA A 76 -0.57 14.63 1.23
CA ALA A 76 0.20 14.76 2.45
C ALA A 76 -0.66 14.64 3.70
N SER A 77 -1.93 15.07 3.63
CA SER A 77 -2.89 14.99 4.74
C SER A 77 -3.20 13.54 5.07
N ARG A 78 -3.54 12.75 4.05
CA ARG A 78 -3.78 11.31 4.18
C ARG A 78 -2.51 10.58 4.60
N ALA A 79 -1.35 10.93 4.05
CA ALA A 79 -0.08 10.31 4.42
C ALA A 79 0.24 10.52 5.90
N LEU A 80 0.07 11.74 6.42
CA LEU A 80 0.28 12.06 7.84
C LEU A 80 -0.74 11.39 8.77
N ALA A 81 -1.99 11.26 8.33
CA ALA A 81 -3.02 10.58 9.10
C ALA A 81 -2.73 9.08 9.27
N LEU A 82 -2.23 8.43 8.21
CA LEU A 82 -1.93 7.00 8.19
C LEU A 82 -0.51 6.67 8.68
N ASN A 83 0.40 7.64 8.67
CA ASN A 83 1.76 7.52 9.19
C ASN A 83 2.12 8.73 10.08
N PRO A 84 1.75 8.70 11.38
CA PRO A 84 2.07 9.80 12.30
C PRO A 84 3.57 10.08 12.46
N SER A 85 4.41 9.05 12.30
CA SER A 85 5.88 9.16 12.40
C SER A 85 6.48 10.07 11.33
N LEU A 86 5.77 10.26 10.21
CA LEU A 86 6.16 11.18 9.13
C LEU A 86 6.32 12.62 9.62
N ARG A 87 5.68 13.02 10.72
CA ARG A 87 5.87 14.34 11.34
C ARG A 87 7.32 14.58 11.74
N GLY A 88 7.97 13.58 12.33
CA GLY A 88 9.34 13.64 12.84
C GLY A 88 10.42 13.27 11.82
N ALA A 89 10.06 12.61 10.71
CA ALA A 89 11.02 12.20 9.68
C ALA A 89 11.71 13.41 9.00
N SER A 90 12.97 13.26 8.59
CA SER A 90 13.65 14.31 7.81
C SER A 90 13.27 14.22 6.33
N LEU A 91 13.49 15.31 5.59
CA LEU A 91 13.37 15.24 4.12
C LEU A 91 14.42 14.30 3.52
N ASP A 92 15.64 14.31 4.07
CA ASP A 92 16.72 13.44 3.60
C ASP A 92 16.38 11.95 3.75
N SER A 93 15.71 11.55 4.83
CA SER A 93 15.29 10.15 5.00
C SER A 93 14.24 9.76 3.96
N ILE A 94 13.29 10.65 3.66
CA ILE A 94 12.28 10.41 2.61
C ILE A 94 12.95 10.31 1.23
N HIS A 95 13.86 11.23 0.92
CA HIS A 95 14.64 11.21 -0.32
C HIS A 95 15.52 9.96 -0.44
N SER A 96 16.05 9.45 0.66
CA SER A 96 16.83 8.21 0.68
C SER A 96 15.97 7.01 0.29
N VAL A 97 14.75 6.90 0.82
CA VAL A 97 13.79 5.84 0.42
C VAL A 97 13.42 5.96 -1.05
N VAL A 98 13.13 7.17 -1.53
CA VAL A 98 12.80 7.42 -2.95
C VAL A 98 13.95 7.00 -3.86
N SER A 99 15.18 7.45 -3.54
CA SER A 99 16.38 7.16 -4.31
C SER A 99 16.68 5.66 -4.31
N PHE A 100 16.47 4.98 -3.18
CA PHE A 100 16.62 3.54 -3.08
C PHE A 100 15.63 2.80 -3.98
N LEU A 101 14.33 3.12 -3.91
CA LEU A 101 13.33 2.49 -4.78
C LEU A 101 13.63 2.74 -6.27
N GLN A 102 14.09 3.95 -6.63
CA GLN A 102 14.52 4.26 -7.98
C GLN A 102 15.74 3.45 -8.42
N SER A 103 16.72 3.24 -7.54
CA SER A 103 17.89 2.38 -7.80
C SER A 103 17.49 0.92 -8.06
N LYS A 104 16.30 0.51 -7.63
CA LYS A 104 15.71 -0.82 -7.85
C LYS A 104 14.74 -0.86 -9.02
N GLY A 105 14.74 0.17 -9.87
CA GLY A 105 13.95 0.24 -11.10
C GLY A 105 12.51 0.74 -10.91
N ILE A 106 12.13 1.25 -9.73
CA ILE A 106 10.83 1.88 -9.54
C ILE A 106 10.84 3.27 -10.13
N HIS A 107 9.94 3.55 -11.08
CA HIS A 107 9.94 4.85 -11.76
C HIS A 107 9.25 5.92 -10.91
N GLN A 108 9.65 7.19 -11.10
CA GLN A 108 9.05 8.33 -10.42
C GLN A 108 7.52 8.36 -10.52
N LYS A 109 6.97 8.04 -11.70
CA LYS A 109 5.51 7.99 -11.94
C LYS A 109 4.77 6.93 -11.13
N ASP A 110 5.47 5.93 -10.61
CA ASP A 110 4.87 4.84 -9.83
C ASP A 110 4.79 5.21 -8.33
N LEU A 111 5.66 6.11 -7.87
CA LEU A 111 5.83 6.45 -6.46
C LEU A 111 4.57 7.06 -5.84
N ALA A 112 3.82 7.89 -6.58
CA ALA A 112 2.56 8.48 -6.12
C ALA A 112 1.59 7.39 -5.62
N ARG A 113 1.40 6.34 -6.43
CA ARG A 113 0.53 5.20 -6.10
C ARG A 113 1.10 4.39 -4.94
N ILE A 114 2.41 4.10 -4.96
CA ILE A 114 3.06 3.29 -3.93
C ILE A 114 2.92 3.95 -2.55
N PHE A 115 3.30 5.22 -2.42
CA PHE A 115 3.20 5.96 -1.15
C PHE A 115 1.76 6.28 -0.77
N GLY A 116 0.87 6.53 -1.73
CA GLY A 116 -0.56 6.72 -1.46
C GLY A 116 -1.25 5.47 -0.91
N MET A 117 -0.81 4.28 -1.36
CA MET A 117 -1.27 2.98 -0.84
C MET A 117 -0.58 2.58 0.47
N CYS A 118 0.69 2.94 0.62
CA CYS A 118 1.54 2.52 1.73
C CYS A 118 2.33 3.70 2.33
N PRO A 119 1.67 4.64 3.04
CA PRO A 119 2.34 5.84 3.58
C PRO A 119 3.45 5.55 4.59
N ASN A 120 3.42 4.39 5.24
CA ASN A 120 4.47 3.95 6.16
C ASN A 120 5.84 3.80 5.48
N LEU A 121 5.87 3.61 4.15
CA LEU A 121 7.13 3.55 3.39
C LEU A 121 7.90 4.86 3.45
N LEU A 122 7.23 6.01 3.63
CA LEU A 122 7.90 7.32 3.72
C LEU A 122 8.82 7.43 4.95
N THR A 123 8.67 6.52 5.91
CA THR A 123 9.50 6.45 7.12
C THR A 123 10.09 5.05 7.32
N ALA A 124 10.11 4.23 6.28
CA ALA A 124 10.68 2.89 6.35
C ALA A 124 12.21 2.96 6.37
N ASP A 125 12.83 2.04 7.10
CA ASP A 125 14.26 1.81 7.07
C ASP A 125 14.64 0.93 5.87
N ILE A 126 15.67 1.34 5.13
CA ILE A 126 16.04 0.66 3.89
C ILE A 126 16.53 -0.76 4.18
N GLU A 127 17.37 -0.93 5.20
CA GLU A 127 18.05 -2.21 5.47
C GLU A 127 17.16 -3.21 6.19
N SER A 128 16.35 -2.73 7.14
CA SER A 128 15.51 -3.61 7.97
C SER A 128 14.10 -3.80 7.44
N ASP A 129 13.55 -2.86 6.65
CA ASP A 129 12.20 -3.01 6.09
C ASP A 129 12.22 -3.37 4.60
N LEU A 130 12.96 -2.65 3.76
CA LEU A 130 12.87 -2.79 2.29
C LEU A 130 13.76 -3.89 1.72
N CYS A 131 15.03 -3.94 2.12
CA CYS A 131 16.00 -4.96 1.68
C CYS A 131 15.50 -6.40 1.89
N PRO A 132 14.86 -6.76 3.02
CA PRO A 132 14.31 -8.10 3.21
C PRO A 132 13.24 -8.45 2.19
N VAL A 133 12.34 -7.51 1.87
CA VAL A 133 11.26 -7.72 0.89
C VAL A 133 11.84 -7.95 -0.50
N LEU A 134 12.79 -7.13 -0.94
CA LEU A 134 13.46 -7.33 -2.24
C LEU A 134 14.23 -8.65 -2.29
N GLY A 135 14.89 -9.01 -1.18
CA GLY A 135 15.56 -10.30 -1.05
C GLY A 135 14.59 -11.48 -1.06
N PHE A 136 13.36 -11.32 -0.59
CA PHE A 136 12.30 -12.32 -0.72
C PHE A 136 11.82 -12.44 -2.18
N LEU A 137 11.61 -11.32 -2.87
CA LEU A 137 11.24 -11.34 -4.29
C LEU A 137 12.31 -12.07 -5.13
N SER A 138 13.60 -11.79 -4.89
CA SER A 138 14.68 -12.41 -5.67
C SER A 138 14.94 -13.86 -5.29
N ARG A 139 15.07 -14.19 -4.00
CA ARG A 139 15.46 -15.54 -3.57
C ARG A 139 14.28 -16.51 -3.51
N ASP A 140 13.17 -16.08 -2.91
CA ASP A 140 12.03 -16.96 -2.64
C ASP A 140 11.08 -17.03 -3.86
N LEU A 141 10.90 -15.93 -4.61
CA LEU A 141 10.04 -15.89 -5.81
C LEU A 141 10.78 -15.90 -7.15
N ARG A 142 12.12 -15.81 -7.16
CA ARG A 142 12.96 -15.80 -8.38
C ARG A 142 12.68 -14.63 -9.32
N VAL A 143 12.28 -13.48 -8.78
CA VAL A 143 12.15 -12.23 -9.53
C VAL A 143 13.55 -11.66 -9.80
N PRO A 144 13.93 -11.40 -11.06
CA PRO A 144 15.20 -10.76 -11.37
C PRO A 144 15.29 -9.35 -10.79
N ASP A 145 16.48 -8.94 -10.35
CA ASP A 145 16.71 -7.64 -9.69
C ASP A 145 16.30 -6.42 -10.54
N HIS A 146 16.29 -6.57 -11.87
CA HIS A 146 15.86 -5.52 -12.80
C HIS A 146 14.33 -5.50 -13.05
N ASP A 147 13.57 -6.44 -12.50
CA ASP A 147 12.14 -6.60 -12.75
C ASP A 147 11.28 -6.51 -11.48
N PHE A 148 11.79 -5.89 -10.41
CA PHE A 148 10.99 -5.63 -9.20
C PHE A 148 9.82 -4.69 -9.43
N ARG A 149 9.91 -3.84 -10.46
CA ARG A 149 8.87 -2.85 -10.79
C ARG A 149 7.50 -3.48 -11.01
N ARG A 150 7.42 -4.58 -11.77
CA ARG A 150 6.14 -5.22 -12.11
C ARG A 150 5.40 -5.78 -10.88
N PRO A 151 5.99 -6.65 -10.03
CA PRO A 151 5.32 -7.18 -8.85
C PRO A 151 4.99 -6.08 -7.83
N ILE A 152 5.88 -5.11 -7.62
CA ILE A 152 5.65 -4.00 -6.69
C ILE A 152 4.48 -3.12 -7.16
N ASN A 153 4.42 -2.76 -8.44
CA ASN A 153 3.30 -1.95 -8.95
C ASN A 153 1.97 -2.72 -8.92
N LYS A 154 2.02 -4.04 -9.13
CA LYS A 154 0.84 -4.92 -9.02
C LYS A 154 0.32 -4.96 -7.58
N CYS A 155 1.21 -5.04 -6.59
CA CYS A 155 0.84 -5.02 -5.18
C CYS A 155 1.86 -4.26 -4.30
N PRO A 156 1.70 -2.93 -4.13
CA PRO A 156 2.62 -2.13 -3.32
C PRO A 156 2.71 -2.59 -1.85
N ARG A 157 1.67 -3.27 -1.36
CA ARG A 157 1.63 -3.86 -0.01
C ARG A 157 2.75 -4.86 0.26
N LEU A 158 3.39 -5.42 -0.77
CA LEU A 158 4.57 -6.26 -0.61
C LEU A 158 5.67 -5.54 0.20
N LEU A 159 5.90 -4.25 -0.09
CA LEU A 159 6.97 -3.45 0.52
C LEU A 159 6.77 -3.17 2.02
N VAL A 160 5.54 -3.30 2.54
CA VAL A 160 5.22 -3.08 3.95
C VAL A 160 4.83 -4.36 4.68
N SER A 161 4.97 -5.52 4.04
CA SER A 161 4.62 -6.81 4.63
C SER A 161 5.85 -7.46 5.25
N SER A 162 5.73 -7.93 6.50
CA SER A 162 6.80 -8.70 7.16
C SER A 162 7.14 -9.94 6.34
N VAL A 163 8.41 -10.07 5.96
CA VAL A 163 8.88 -11.27 5.25
C VAL A 163 8.72 -12.51 6.11
N ARG A 164 9.06 -12.41 7.41
CA ARG A 164 9.04 -13.52 8.37
C ARG A 164 7.63 -13.93 8.73
N ASP A 165 6.76 -12.96 9.01
CA ASP A 165 5.47 -13.22 9.65
C ASP A 165 4.29 -13.23 8.66
N GLN A 166 4.50 -12.70 7.44
CA GLN A 166 3.44 -12.62 6.42
C GLN A 166 3.86 -13.29 5.10
N LEU A 167 4.90 -12.81 4.42
CA LEU A 167 5.19 -13.24 3.04
C LEU A 167 5.62 -14.71 2.95
N ARG A 168 6.56 -15.17 3.79
CA ARG A 168 7.01 -16.57 3.78
C ARG A 168 5.94 -17.55 4.27
N PRO A 169 5.22 -17.30 5.37
CA PRO A 169 4.12 -18.15 5.79
C PRO A 169 3.04 -18.28 4.70
N ALA A 170 2.67 -17.18 4.04
CA ALA A 170 1.72 -17.22 2.93
C ALA A 170 2.25 -18.04 1.74
N LEU A 171 3.51 -17.82 1.32
CA LEU A 171 4.14 -18.61 0.26
C LEU A 171 4.14 -20.11 0.58
N PHE A 172 4.54 -20.49 1.79
CA PHE A 172 4.59 -21.89 2.22
C PHE A 172 3.19 -22.53 2.24
N TYR A 173 2.19 -21.80 2.74
CA TYR A 173 0.80 -22.27 2.74
C TYR A 173 0.27 -22.46 1.31
N LEU A 174 0.50 -21.49 0.42
CA LEU A 174 0.11 -21.57 -0.98
C LEU A 174 0.80 -22.75 -1.69
N GLN A 175 2.08 -22.98 -1.43
CA GLN A 175 2.80 -24.14 -1.95
C GLN A 175 2.19 -25.47 -1.48
N ARG A 176 1.77 -25.56 -0.21
CA ARG A 176 1.04 -26.73 0.31
C ARG A 176 -0.31 -26.93 -0.36
N LEU A 177 -0.97 -25.87 -0.80
CA LEU A 177 -2.18 -25.95 -1.62
C LEU A 177 -1.89 -26.26 -3.10
N GLY A 178 -0.62 -26.38 -3.51
CA GLY A 178 -0.23 -26.74 -4.87
C GLY A 178 -0.03 -25.55 -5.82
N PHE A 179 0.14 -24.33 -5.29
CA PHE A 179 0.60 -23.17 -6.07
C PHE A 179 2.12 -23.27 -6.25
N ARG A 180 2.55 -23.84 -7.37
CA ARG A 180 3.97 -24.07 -7.69
C ARG A 180 4.57 -23.03 -8.65
N ASP A 181 3.72 -22.29 -9.35
CA ASP A 181 4.14 -21.25 -10.27
C ASP A 181 4.49 -19.97 -9.50
N LEU A 182 5.77 -19.80 -9.18
CA LEU A 182 6.29 -18.63 -8.49
C LEU A 182 6.15 -17.35 -9.33
N HIS A 183 6.21 -17.48 -10.66
CA HIS A 183 6.04 -16.35 -11.56
C HIS A 183 4.57 -15.87 -11.52
N ALA A 184 3.59 -16.76 -11.54
CA ALA A 184 2.20 -16.37 -11.33
C ALA A 184 1.99 -15.69 -9.96
N LEU A 185 2.57 -16.22 -8.88
CA LEU A 185 2.48 -15.62 -7.55
C LEU A 185 3.13 -14.23 -7.47
N ALA A 186 4.24 -13.99 -8.18
CA ALA A 186 4.90 -12.69 -8.18
C ALA A 186 4.16 -11.65 -9.04
N TYR A 187 3.75 -12.03 -10.26
CA TYR A 187 3.31 -11.07 -11.28
C TYR A 187 1.80 -11.01 -11.49
N GLN A 188 1.07 -12.10 -11.22
CA GLN A 188 -0.37 -12.18 -11.44
C GLN A 188 -1.14 -12.02 -10.13
N ASP A 189 -0.75 -12.77 -9.10
CA ASP A 189 -1.47 -12.88 -7.83
C ASP A 189 -0.64 -12.52 -6.57
N PRO A 190 0.20 -11.45 -6.57
CA PRO A 190 1.00 -11.09 -5.39
C PRO A 190 0.15 -10.70 -4.16
N ILE A 191 -1.13 -10.41 -4.36
CA ILE A 191 -2.08 -10.17 -3.27
C ILE A 191 -2.20 -11.37 -2.32
N LEU A 192 -1.97 -12.59 -2.81
CA LEU A 192 -2.05 -13.79 -1.99
C LEU A 192 -0.91 -13.87 -0.97
N LEU A 193 0.27 -13.34 -1.32
CA LEU A 193 1.45 -13.34 -0.46
C LEU A 193 1.30 -12.37 0.72
N VAL A 194 0.57 -11.27 0.51
CA VAL A 194 0.27 -10.28 1.56
C VAL A 194 -1.03 -10.58 2.31
N SER A 195 -1.69 -11.70 2.02
CA SER A 195 -2.93 -12.11 2.68
C SER A 195 -2.63 -12.98 3.90
N SER A 196 -3.26 -12.69 5.04
CA SER A 196 -3.07 -13.48 6.25
C SER A 196 -3.50 -14.94 6.03
N VAL A 197 -2.62 -15.88 6.37
CA VAL A 197 -2.95 -17.31 6.26
C VAL A 197 -4.13 -17.65 7.18
N GLU A 198 -4.07 -17.22 8.43
CA GLU A 198 -5.04 -17.58 9.47
C GLU A 198 -6.35 -16.81 9.34
N ASN A 199 -6.29 -15.53 8.98
CA ASN A 199 -7.45 -14.65 8.96
C ASN A 199 -8.07 -14.46 7.57
N THR A 200 -7.40 -14.92 6.52
CA THR A 200 -7.89 -14.76 5.15
C THR A 200 -7.88 -16.09 4.40
N LEU A 201 -6.72 -16.68 4.13
CA LEU A 201 -6.63 -17.82 3.22
C LEU A 201 -7.34 -19.08 3.77
N ILE A 202 -7.11 -19.45 5.03
CA ILE A 202 -7.77 -20.60 5.66
C ILE A 202 -9.29 -20.38 5.77
N PRO A 203 -9.81 -19.24 6.27
CA PRO A 203 -11.24 -18.99 6.34
C PRO A 203 -11.95 -19.08 4.99
N LYS A 204 -11.34 -18.59 3.91
CA LYS A 204 -11.93 -18.70 2.56
C LYS A 204 -12.02 -20.15 2.09
N LEU A 205 -10.98 -20.94 2.36
CA LEU A 205 -10.99 -22.36 2.00
C LEU A 205 -12.02 -23.14 2.81
N LYS A 206 -12.08 -22.91 4.13
CA LYS A 206 -13.10 -23.49 5.01
C LYS A 206 -14.52 -23.07 4.61
N HIS A 207 -14.69 -21.84 4.11
CA HIS A 207 -15.99 -21.41 3.63
C HIS A 207 -16.42 -22.21 2.40
N LEU A 208 -15.53 -22.43 1.41
CA LEU A 208 -15.85 -23.32 0.29
C LEU A 208 -16.22 -24.72 0.78
N GLU A 209 -15.48 -25.26 1.76
CA GLU A 209 -15.84 -26.56 2.36
C GLU A 209 -17.24 -26.54 3.02
N SER A 210 -17.60 -25.44 3.69
CA SER A 210 -18.93 -25.28 4.30
C SER A 210 -20.08 -25.20 3.29
N LEU A 211 -19.79 -24.89 2.02
CA LEU A 211 -20.79 -24.93 0.94
C LEU A 211 -21.04 -26.36 0.41
N GLY A 212 -20.28 -27.36 0.91
CA GLY A 212 -20.42 -28.76 0.53
C GLY A 212 -19.29 -29.31 -0.34
N PHE A 213 -18.28 -28.48 -0.70
CA PHE A 213 -17.12 -28.96 -1.44
C PHE A 213 -16.19 -29.78 -0.54
N SER A 214 -15.63 -30.88 -1.05
CA SER A 214 -14.52 -31.53 -0.36
C SER A 214 -13.29 -30.63 -0.34
N ARG A 215 -12.37 -30.87 0.61
CA ARG A 215 -11.09 -30.15 0.69
C ARG A 215 -10.33 -30.18 -0.65
N GLY A 216 -10.32 -31.32 -1.33
CA GLY A 216 -9.65 -31.47 -2.62
C GLY A 216 -10.29 -30.62 -3.72
N GLU A 217 -11.61 -30.57 -3.78
CA GLU A 217 -12.35 -29.73 -4.73
C GLU A 217 -12.15 -28.25 -4.45
N ALA A 218 -12.27 -27.82 -3.19
CA ALA A 218 -12.04 -26.43 -2.80
C ALA A 218 -10.62 -25.97 -3.15
N VAL A 219 -9.60 -26.81 -2.89
CA VAL A 219 -8.22 -26.56 -3.31
C VAL A 219 -8.11 -26.50 -4.84
N GLY A 220 -8.74 -27.42 -5.55
CA GLY A 220 -8.79 -27.41 -7.02
C GLY A 220 -9.45 -26.17 -7.60
N MET A 221 -10.47 -25.62 -6.94
CA MET A 221 -11.15 -24.38 -7.33
C MET A 221 -10.23 -23.17 -7.16
N VAL A 222 -9.63 -22.99 -5.97
CA VAL A 222 -8.77 -21.82 -5.73
C VAL A 222 -7.48 -21.85 -6.56
N ARG A 223 -6.97 -23.03 -6.94
CA ARG A 223 -5.84 -23.12 -7.88
C ARG A 223 -6.20 -22.66 -9.29
N ARG A 224 -7.40 -22.98 -9.77
CA ARG A 224 -7.89 -22.54 -11.10
C ARG A 224 -8.40 -21.10 -11.09
N CYS A 225 -8.83 -20.60 -9.93
CA CYS A 225 -9.30 -19.25 -9.75
C CYS A 225 -8.78 -18.66 -8.43
N PRO A 226 -7.53 -18.17 -8.40
CA PRO A 226 -6.92 -17.64 -7.18
C PRO A 226 -7.65 -16.41 -6.61
N ALA A 227 -8.35 -15.68 -7.47
CA ALA A 227 -9.21 -14.55 -7.11
C ALA A 227 -10.26 -14.90 -6.04
N LEU A 228 -10.65 -16.17 -5.90
CA LEU A 228 -11.55 -16.62 -4.83
C LEU A 228 -11.07 -16.23 -3.43
N PHE A 229 -9.76 -16.18 -3.18
CA PHE A 229 -9.22 -15.72 -1.90
C PHE A 229 -9.47 -14.23 -1.61
N THR A 230 -9.75 -13.44 -2.65
CA THR A 230 -9.93 -11.99 -2.55
C THR A 230 -11.40 -11.57 -2.36
N PHE A 231 -12.35 -12.47 -2.63
CA PHE A 231 -13.78 -12.15 -2.57
C PHE A 231 -14.30 -12.20 -1.13
N SER A 232 -15.19 -11.26 -0.78
CA SER A 232 -15.87 -11.26 0.53
C SER A 232 -16.76 -12.49 0.68
N ILE A 233 -16.80 -13.07 1.88
CA ILE A 233 -17.74 -14.18 2.16
C ILE A 233 -19.16 -13.64 2.16
N GLU A 234 -19.42 -12.63 2.99
CA GLU A 234 -20.75 -12.03 3.17
C GLU A 234 -21.24 -11.30 1.92
N ASN A 235 -20.37 -10.54 1.27
CA ASN A 235 -20.80 -9.63 0.19
C ASN A 235 -20.59 -10.21 -1.21
N ASN A 236 -20.06 -11.42 -1.34
CA ASN A 236 -19.84 -12.04 -2.66
C ASN A 236 -20.20 -13.53 -2.66
N PHE A 237 -19.54 -14.37 -1.85
CA PHE A 237 -19.80 -15.81 -1.89
C PHE A 237 -21.25 -16.15 -1.54
N LYS A 238 -21.73 -15.74 -0.36
CA LYS A 238 -23.08 -16.04 0.11
C LYS A 238 -24.18 -15.63 -0.87
N PRO A 239 -24.33 -14.34 -1.25
CA PRO A 239 -25.45 -13.94 -2.11
C PRO A 239 -25.42 -14.60 -3.50
N LYS A 240 -24.22 -14.89 -4.03
CA LYS A 240 -24.10 -15.58 -5.34
C LYS A 240 -24.39 -17.06 -5.24
N PHE A 241 -23.98 -17.70 -4.14
CA PHE A 241 -24.26 -19.10 -3.87
C PHE A 241 -25.74 -19.32 -3.57
N ASP A 242 -26.36 -18.45 -2.78
CA ASP A 242 -27.79 -18.52 -2.46
C ASP A 242 -28.62 -18.38 -3.74
N TYR A 243 -28.31 -17.40 -4.58
CA TYR A 243 -28.97 -17.27 -5.88
C TYR A 243 -28.74 -18.51 -6.77
N PHE A 244 -27.52 -19.04 -6.83
CA PHE A 244 -27.21 -20.22 -7.63
C PHE A 244 -27.98 -21.46 -7.17
N SER A 245 -28.03 -21.70 -5.87
CA SER A 245 -28.62 -22.92 -5.30
C SER A 245 -30.15 -22.83 -5.23
N VAL A 246 -30.70 -21.70 -4.80
CA VAL A 246 -32.14 -21.52 -4.57
C VAL A 246 -32.87 -21.11 -5.85
N GLU A 247 -32.37 -20.09 -6.56
CA GLU A 247 -33.10 -19.50 -7.69
C GLU A 247 -32.77 -20.18 -9.02
N MET A 248 -31.50 -20.56 -9.23
CA MET A 248 -31.10 -21.28 -10.45
C MET A 248 -31.26 -22.79 -10.34
N GLY A 249 -31.46 -23.33 -9.13
CA GLY A 249 -31.50 -24.79 -8.89
C GLY A 249 -30.20 -25.50 -9.32
N GLY A 250 -29.07 -24.79 -9.30
CA GLY A 250 -27.81 -25.27 -9.84
C GLY A 250 -27.13 -26.29 -8.94
N ARG A 251 -26.33 -27.19 -9.55
CA ARG A 251 -25.63 -28.24 -8.81
C ARG A 251 -24.21 -27.83 -8.43
N LEU A 252 -23.72 -28.32 -7.28
CA LEU A 252 -22.40 -27.96 -6.76
C LEU A 252 -21.28 -28.26 -7.77
N GLU A 253 -21.39 -29.34 -8.54
CA GLU A 253 -20.40 -29.72 -9.55
C GLU A 253 -20.19 -28.62 -10.60
N GLU A 254 -21.22 -27.86 -10.94
CA GLU A 254 -21.11 -26.78 -11.92
C GLU A 254 -20.27 -25.61 -11.38
N LEU A 255 -20.40 -25.28 -10.09
CA LEU A 255 -19.54 -24.28 -9.43
C LEU A 255 -18.12 -24.81 -9.24
N ARG A 256 -17.98 -26.10 -8.91
CA ARG A 256 -16.66 -26.75 -8.86
C ARG A 256 -15.97 -26.63 -10.21
N ASP A 257 -16.65 -26.95 -11.29
CA ASP A 257 -16.07 -26.96 -12.63
C ASP A 257 -15.87 -25.54 -13.17
N PHE A 258 -16.68 -24.58 -12.70
CA PHE A 258 -16.62 -23.17 -13.06
C PHE A 258 -16.55 -22.20 -11.87
N PRO A 259 -15.43 -22.17 -11.11
CA PRO A 259 -15.28 -21.30 -9.94
C PRO A 259 -15.31 -19.80 -10.29
N GLN A 260 -15.06 -19.44 -11.56
CA GLN A 260 -15.15 -18.07 -12.05
C GLN A 260 -16.58 -17.50 -11.97
N TYR A 261 -17.60 -18.33 -11.73
CA TYR A 261 -18.94 -17.87 -11.40
C TYR A 261 -18.93 -16.74 -10.34
N PHE A 262 -18.14 -16.90 -9.27
CA PHE A 262 -18.04 -15.90 -8.20
C PHE A 262 -17.34 -14.59 -8.63
N ALA A 263 -16.69 -14.56 -9.79
CA ALA A 263 -16.08 -13.34 -10.34
C ALA A 263 -17.09 -12.45 -11.10
N PHE A 264 -18.21 -13.02 -11.59
CA PHE A 264 -19.22 -12.24 -12.32
C PHE A 264 -20.12 -11.45 -11.36
N SER A 265 -20.60 -10.28 -11.82
CA SER A 265 -21.56 -9.49 -11.05
C SER A 265 -22.87 -10.24 -10.90
N LEU A 266 -23.39 -10.34 -9.68
CA LEU A 266 -24.71 -10.94 -9.44
C LEU A 266 -25.81 -10.17 -10.18
N GLU A 267 -25.92 -8.87 -9.91
CA GLU A 267 -26.99 -8.02 -10.43
C GLU A 267 -26.86 -7.68 -11.92
N LYS A 268 -25.63 -7.49 -12.41
CA LYS A 268 -25.38 -7.02 -13.79
C LYS A 268 -25.16 -8.13 -14.81
N ARG A 269 -24.87 -9.36 -14.36
CA ARG A 269 -24.47 -10.45 -15.27
C ARG A 269 -25.19 -11.75 -15.00
N ILE A 270 -25.14 -12.25 -13.76
CA ILE A 270 -25.70 -13.56 -13.43
C ILE A 270 -27.23 -13.54 -13.51
N LYS A 271 -27.89 -12.65 -12.76
CA LYS A 271 -29.36 -12.58 -12.73
C LYS A 271 -29.98 -12.26 -14.09
N PRO A 272 -29.52 -11.21 -14.84
CA PRO A 272 -30.13 -10.87 -16.12
C PRO A 272 -30.06 -12.03 -17.12
N ARG A 273 -28.88 -12.64 -17.25
CA ARG A 273 -28.68 -13.74 -18.20
C ARG A 273 -29.43 -15.00 -17.79
N HIS A 274 -29.47 -15.34 -16.51
CA HIS A 274 -30.29 -16.46 -16.03
C HIS A 274 -31.77 -16.25 -16.37
N MET A 275 -32.33 -15.05 -16.13
CA MET A 275 -33.72 -14.75 -16.45
C MET A 275 -34.02 -14.83 -17.95
N GLU A 276 -33.09 -14.37 -18.81
CA GLU A 276 -33.25 -14.48 -20.27
C GLU A 276 -33.19 -15.92 -20.75
N VAL A 277 -32.25 -16.73 -20.23
CA VAL A 277 -32.17 -18.17 -20.51
C VAL A 277 -33.48 -18.87 -20.13
N VAL A 278 -34.03 -18.59 -18.95
CA VAL A 278 -35.29 -19.16 -18.49
C VAL A 278 -36.47 -18.73 -19.37
N LYS A 279 -36.56 -17.44 -19.72
CA LYS A 279 -37.64 -16.92 -20.59
C LYS A 279 -37.64 -17.53 -21.98
N SER A 280 -36.45 -17.77 -22.53
CA SER A 280 -36.28 -18.33 -23.88
C SER A 280 -36.33 -19.85 -23.91
N GLY A 281 -36.38 -20.52 -22.76
CA GLY A 281 -36.46 -21.98 -22.64
C GLY A 281 -35.20 -22.74 -23.03
N VAL A 282 -34.12 -22.03 -23.39
CA VAL A 282 -32.82 -22.61 -23.76
C VAL A 282 -32.11 -23.12 -22.51
N ARG A 283 -31.25 -24.13 -22.66
CA ARG A 283 -30.34 -24.59 -21.59
C ARG A 283 -28.90 -24.26 -21.96
N LEU A 284 -28.23 -23.46 -21.14
CA LEU A 284 -26.82 -23.11 -21.33
C LEU A 284 -26.00 -23.49 -20.10
N ALA A 285 -24.80 -24.01 -20.33
CA ALA A 285 -23.84 -24.23 -19.24
C ALA A 285 -23.32 -22.87 -18.71
N LEU A 286 -23.03 -22.78 -17.41
CA LEU A 286 -22.55 -21.54 -16.78
C LEU A 286 -21.38 -20.86 -17.51
N PRO A 287 -20.34 -21.58 -17.98
CA PRO A 287 -19.24 -20.94 -18.67
C PRO A 287 -19.68 -20.25 -19.97
N VAL A 288 -20.56 -20.90 -20.73
CA VAL A 288 -21.11 -20.35 -21.98
C VAL A 288 -21.98 -19.13 -21.66
N MET A 289 -22.94 -19.32 -20.74
CA MET A 289 -23.85 -18.25 -20.33
C MET A 289 -23.12 -17.00 -19.81
N LEU A 290 -22.03 -17.16 -19.05
CA LEU A 290 -21.40 -16.03 -18.35
C LEU A 290 -20.18 -15.44 -19.05
N LYS A 291 -19.40 -16.24 -19.80
CA LYS A 291 -18.19 -15.76 -20.50
C LYS A 291 -18.46 -15.13 -21.86
N SER A 292 -19.51 -15.57 -22.58
CA SER A 292 -19.82 -15.03 -23.90
C SER A 292 -20.06 -13.53 -23.87
N THR A 293 -19.75 -12.80 -24.94
CA THR A 293 -20.06 -11.36 -25.03
C THR A 293 -21.57 -11.13 -25.00
N ASP A 294 -22.02 -9.87 -24.96
CA ASP A 294 -23.46 -9.58 -24.97
C ASP A 294 -24.08 -9.93 -26.33
N GLU A 295 -23.34 -9.73 -27.41
CA GLU A 295 -23.73 -10.10 -28.77
C GLU A 295 -23.84 -11.63 -28.92
N GLU A 296 -22.78 -12.37 -28.57
CA GLU A 296 -22.77 -13.83 -28.63
C GLU A 296 -23.88 -14.44 -27.76
N PHE A 297 -24.11 -13.88 -26.57
CA PHE A 297 -25.19 -14.33 -25.70
C PHE A 297 -26.56 -14.06 -26.33
N GLY A 298 -26.77 -12.89 -26.94
CA GLY A 298 -28.01 -12.57 -27.67
C GLY A 298 -28.27 -13.54 -28.82
N GLU A 299 -27.24 -13.91 -29.59
CA GLU A 299 -27.34 -14.92 -30.65
C GLU A 299 -27.73 -16.30 -30.11
N LEU A 300 -27.10 -16.75 -29.02
CA LEU A 300 -27.41 -18.03 -28.37
C LEU A 300 -28.85 -18.10 -27.86
N ILE A 301 -29.38 -16.98 -27.37
CA ILE A 301 -30.78 -16.88 -26.94
C ILE A 301 -31.73 -16.87 -28.16
N GLY A 302 -31.37 -16.18 -29.24
CA GLY A 302 -32.20 -16.04 -30.43
C GLY A 302 -32.30 -17.30 -31.30
N GLN A 303 -31.28 -18.15 -31.31
CA GLN A 303 -31.24 -19.39 -32.12
C GLN A 303 -32.04 -20.56 -31.52
N GLY A 304 -32.62 -20.41 -30.32
CA GLY A 304 -33.30 -21.48 -29.57
C GLY A 304 -34.71 -21.88 -30.05
N LEU A 305 -35.17 -21.48 -31.24
CA LEU A 305 -36.54 -21.72 -31.71
C LEU A 305 -36.71 -22.64 -32.94
N ASP A 306 -35.65 -23.07 -33.64
CA ASP A 306 -35.78 -23.82 -34.91
C ASP A 306 -35.07 -25.19 -34.91
N GLY A 307 -35.38 -26.06 -33.94
CA GLY A 307 -34.68 -27.34 -33.77
C GLY A 307 -35.53 -28.50 -33.24
N ALA A 308 -36.77 -28.64 -33.72
CA ALA A 308 -37.55 -29.88 -33.57
C ALA A 308 -38.42 -30.10 -34.82
N GLY A 309 -37.82 -30.75 -35.81
CA GLY A 309 -38.48 -31.48 -36.88
C GLY A 309 -38.03 -32.93 -36.82
#